data_AF-A0ABD1AIV4-F1
#
_entry.id   AF-A0ABD1AIV4-F1
#
_cell.length_a   1.000
_cell.length_b   1.000
_cell.length_c   1.000
_cell.angle_alpha   90.00
_cell.angle_beta   90.00
_cell.angle_gamma   90.00
#
_symmetry.space_group_name_H-M   'P 1'
#
loop_
_entity.id
_entity.type
_entity.pdbx_description
1 polymer ?
#
loop_
_entity_poly.entity_id
_entity_poly.type
_entity_poly.pdbx_seq_one_letter_code
_entity_poly.pdbx_strand_id
1 'polypeptide(L)'
;MIQDLYSAMLYFIFSPQEGCRSSLFSATDPQIPDHYQNLKTNDDKSVFTLFISQNCKPTNCSQEAHNVETANRVWETTLELIGLPLDALEILVDGEEVQYRYGKSLIKSKCFENSMI
;
A
#
# COMPACT_ATOMS: atom_id res chain seq x y z
N MET A 1 29.86 15.33 12.41
CA MET A 1 30.25 13.96 12.86
C MET A 1 29.10 12.95 12.74
N ILE A 2 27.90 13.18 13.31
CA ILE A 2 26.74 12.29 13.09
C ILE A 2 26.18 12.43 11.67
N GLN A 3 25.99 13.66 11.17
CA GLN A 3 25.53 13.91 9.79
C GLN A 3 26.46 13.30 8.73
N ASP A 4 27.78 13.37 8.94
CA ASP A 4 28.77 12.77 8.03
C ASP A 4 28.64 11.24 7.99
N LEU A 5 28.40 10.61 9.16
CA LEU A 5 28.17 9.16 9.27
C LEU A 5 26.84 8.74 8.59
N TYR A 6 25.77 9.52 8.74
CA TYR A 6 24.50 9.28 8.03
C TYR A 6 24.64 9.48 6.52
N SER A 7 25.45 10.45 6.08
CA SER A 7 25.71 10.69 4.65
C SER A 7 26.60 9.62 4.02
N ALA A 8 27.43 8.95 4.83
CA ALA A 8 28.30 7.84 4.41
C ALA A 8 27.58 6.48 4.42
N MET A 9 26.43 6.37 5.09
CA MET A 9 25.56 5.20 4.96
C MET A 9 24.82 5.28 3.62
N LEU A 10 25.13 4.36 2.71
CA LEU A 10 24.39 4.09 1.47
C LEU A 10 22.94 3.66 1.79
N TYR A 11 22.09 4.60 2.22
CA TYR A 11 20.66 4.33 2.48
C TYR A 11 19.89 4.05 1.19
N PHE A 12 20.45 4.44 0.05
CA PHE A 12 19.89 4.21 -1.27
C PHE A 12 20.88 3.43 -2.11
N ILE A 13 20.73 2.11 -2.09
CA ILE A 13 21.42 1.17 -2.99
C ILE A 13 21.02 1.42 -4.45
N PHE A 14 19.89 2.12 -4.66
CA PHE A 14 19.31 2.45 -5.95
C PHE A 14 19.22 3.97 -6.15
N SER A 15 19.51 4.43 -7.36
CA SER A 15 19.17 5.78 -7.80
C SER A 15 17.66 6.04 -7.72
N PRO A 16 17.21 7.31 -7.69
CA PRO A 16 15.78 7.63 -7.74
C PRO A 16 15.05 6.96 -8.91
N GLN A 17 15.71 6.87 -10.08
CA GLN A 17 15.16 6.23 -11.27
C GLN A 17 15.00 4.71 -11.08
N GLU A 18 16.01 4.05 -10.49
CA GLU A 18 15.96 2.62 -10.21
C GLU A 18 14.91 2.29 -9.14
N GLY A 19 14.78 3.12 -8.11
CA GLY A 19 13.75 2.95 -7.06
C GLY A 19 12.33 3.20 -7.55
N CYS A 20 12.13 4.19 -8.43
CA CYS A 20 10.81 4.52 -8.97
C CYS A 20 10.30 3.48 -9.99
N ARG A 21 11.21 2.75 -10.65
CA ARG A 21 10.85 1.79 -11.71
C ARG A 21 9.86 0.72 -11.24
N SER A 22 10.06 0.15 -10.06
CA SER A 22 9.14 -0.88 -9.51
C SER A 22 7.79 -0.29 -9.13
N SER A 23 7.74 0.95 -8.61
CA SER A 23 6.49 1.65 -8.33
C SER A 23 5.69 1.93 -9.60
N LEU A 24 6.36 2.44 -10.65
CA LEU A 24 5.72 2.68 -11.94
C LEU A 24 5.22 1.37 -12.56
N PHE A 25 6.04 0.33 -12.56
CA PHE A 25 5.66 -1.00 -13.02
C PHE A 25 4.43 -1.53 -12.28
N SER A 26 4.42 -1.46 -10.95
CA SER A 26 3.30 -1.96 -10.13
C SER A 26 1.99 -1.20 -10.41
N ALA A 27 2.08 0.07 -10.80
CA ALA A 27 0.91 0.91 -11.07
C ALA A 27 0.41 0.81 -12.52
N THR A 28 1.23 0.36 -13.48
CA THR A 28 0.93 0.50 -14.92
C THR A 28 1.07 -0.77 -15.73
N ASP A 29 1.78 -1.79 -15.22
CA ASP A 29 2.00 -3.00 -15.99
C ASP A 29 0.68 -3.79 -16.15
N PRO A 30 0.25 -4.12 -17.39
CA PRO A 30 -1.03 -4.79 -17.63
C PRO A 30 -1.14 -6.18 -17.02
N GLN A 31 -0.04 -6.84 -16.66
CA GLN A 31 -0.05 -8.18 -16.09
C GLN A 31 -0.36 -8.19 -14.59
N ILE A 32 -0.30 -7.02 -13.92
CA ILE A 32 -0.52 -6.89 -12.48
C ILE A 32 -1.93 -7.33 -12.06
N PRO A 33 -3.02 -6.89 -12.72
CA PRO A 33 -4.38 -7.34 -12.39
C PRO A 33 -4.55 -8.85 -12.56
N ASP A 34 -4.05 -9.42 -13.66
CA ASP A 34 -4.14 -10.86 -13.94
C ASP A 34 -3.42 -11.69 -12.87
N HIS A 35 -2.21 -11.25 -12.48
CA HIS A 35 -1.45 -11.91 -11.44
C HIS A 35 -2.15 -11.81 -10.07
N TYR A 36 -2.74 -10.66 -9.76
CA TYR A 36 -3.54 -10.49 -8.54
C TYR A 36 -4.75 -11.44 -8.54
N GLN A 37 -5.45 -11.57 -9.66
CA GLN A 37 -6.60 -12.45 -9.78
C GLN A 37 -6.22 -13.93 -9.56
N ASN A 38 -5.09 -14.35 -10.12
CA ASN A 38 -4.54 -15.69 -9.89
C ASN A 38 -4.18 -15.96 -8.42
N LEU A 39 -3.68 -14.96 -7.69
CA LEU A 39 -3.38 -15.10 -6.26
C LEU A 39 -4.65 -15.28 -5.42
N LYS A 40 -5.75 -14.62 -5.82
CA LYS A 40 -7.05 -14.69 -5.12
C LYS A 40 -7.73 -16.05 -5.27
N THR A 41 -7.53 -16.74 -6.40
CA THR A 41 -8.24 -18.00 -6.71
C THR A 41 -7.56 -19.26 -6.18
N ASN A 42 -6.26 -19.19 -5.83
CA ASN A 42 -5.44 -20.41 -5.67
C ASN A 42 -5.11 -20.81 -4.23
N ASP A 43 -5.43 -20.04 -3.17
CA ASP A 43 -5.12 -20.49 -1.80
C ASP A 43 -5.87 -19.76 -0.66
N ASP A 44 -6.35 -20.52 0.33
CA ASP A 44 -6.89 -20.03 1.62
C ASP A 44 -5.81 -19.38 2.52
N LYS A 45 -4.53 -19.49 2.13
CA LYS A 45 -3.36 -18.90 2.82
C LYS A 45 -2.66 -17.80 2.01
N SER A 46 -3.22 -17.42 0.87
CA SER A 46 -2.60 -16.48 -0.05
C SER A 46 -2.61 -15.08 0.53
N VAL A 47 -1.46 -14.40 0.49
CA VAL A 47 -1.34 -12.98 0.84
C VAL A 47 -2.37 -12.20 0.01
N PHE A 48 -3.20 -11.38 0.66
CA PHE A 48 -4.23 -10.57 -0.02
C PHE A 48 -3.67 -9.52 -1.00
N THR A 49 -2.34 -9.44 -1.17
CA THR A 49 -1.70 -8.42 -1.99
C THR A 49 -0.47 -8.96 -2.73
N LEU A 50 -0.25 -8.42 -3.93
CA LEU A 50 0.88 -8.72 -4.78
C LEU A 50 2.10 -7.95 -4.29
N PHE A 51 3.19 -8.65 -3.97
CA PHE A 51 4.45 -8.01 -3.61
C PHE A 51 5.40 -7.99 -4.82
N ILE A 52 5.72 -6.79 -5.30
CA ILE A 52 6.62 -6.57 -6.44
C ILE A 52 8.00 -6.18 -5.94
N SER A 53 9.01 -6.95 -6.37
CA SER A 53 10.41 -6.67 -6.06
C SER A 53 10.95 -5.45 -6.82
N GLN A 54 12.11 -4.94 -6.37
CA GLN A 54 12.91 -3.95 -7.09
C GLN A 54 13.27 -4.36 -8.53
N ASN A 55 13.18 -5.66 -8.84
CA ASN A 55 13.43 -6.19 -10.18
C ASN A 55 12.19 -6.16 -11.09
N CYS A 56 11.09 -5.51 -10.67
CA CYS A 56 9.82 -5.46 -11.41
C CYS A 56 9.26 -6.85 -11.68
N LYS A 57 9.31 -7.71 -10.65
CA LYS A 57 8.79 -9.08 -10.70
C LYS A 57 8.02 -9.41 -9.43
N PRO A 58 6.90 -10.14 -9.53
CA PRO A 58 6.24 -10.76 -8.38
C PRO A 58 7.22 -11.60 -7.56
N THR A 59 7.18 -11.45 -6.24
CA THR A 59 7.95 -12.27 -5.31
C THR A 59 7.20 -12.43 -3.99
N ASN A 60 7.63 -13.38 -3.16
CA ASN A 60 7.08 -13.56 -1.82
C ASN A 60 7.55 -12.43 -0.89
N CYS A 61 6.64 -11.94 -0.05
CA CYS A 61 6.97 -11.06 1.07
C CYS A 61 7.54 -11.87 2.26
N SER A 62 7.91 -11.18 3.34
CA SER A 62 8.39 -11.86 4.56
C SER A 62 7.26 -12.66 5.21
N GLN A 63 7.59 -13.68 6.02
CA GLN A 63 6.59 -14.51 6.69
C GLN A 63 5.70 -13.69 7.63
N GLU A 64 6.25 -12.68 8.28
CA GLU A 64 5.53 -11.77 9.17
C GLU A 64 4.44 -10.98 8.42
N ALA A 65 4.68 -10.61 7.17
CA ALA A 65 3.70 -9.90 6.33
C ALA A 65 2.49 -10.77 5.94
N HIS A 66 2.53 -12.09 6.18
CA HIS A 66 1.39 -12.99 5.99
C HIS A 66 0.45 -13.01 7.20
N ASN A 67 0.80 -12.35 8.33
CA ASN A 67 -0.01 -12.35 9.54
C ASN A 67 -1.19 -11.36 9.44
N VAL A 68 -2.34 -11.87 9.00
CA VAL A 68 -3.58 -11.10 8.82
C VAL A 68 -4.08 -10.49 10.14
N GLU A 69 -3.97 -11.21 11.26
CA GLU A 69 -4.38 -10.70 12.58
C GLU A 69 -3.58 -9.44 12.96
N THR A 70 -2.26 -9.49 12.76
CA THR A 70 -1.38 -8.35 13.02
C THR A 70 -1.68 -7.21 12.05
N ALA A 71 -1.90 -7.51 10.77
CA ALA A 71 -2.26 -6.49 9.77
C ALA A 71 -3.57 -5.78 10.13
N ASN A 72 -4.61 -6.51 10.54
CA ASN A 72 -5.88 -5.94 11.00
C ASN A 72 -5.70 -5.07 12.24
N ARG A 73 -4.93 -5.53 13.23
CA ARG A 73 -4.64 -4.73 14.42
C ARG A 73 -3.89 -3.44 14.09
N VAL A 74 -2.93 -3.51 13.15
CA VAL A 74 -2.22 -2.31 12.66
C VAL A 74 -3.19 -1.37 11.97
N TRP A 75 -4.10 -1.88 11.13
CA TRP A 75 -5.14 -1.08 10.47
C TRP A 75 -6.04 -0.37 11.47
N GLU A 76 -6.64 -1.10 12.42
CA GLU A 76 -7.53 -0.55 13.46
C GLU A 76 -6.82 0.49 14.32
N THR A 77 -5.62 0.17 14.80
CA THR A 77 -4.82 1.09 15.62
C THR A 77 -4.45 2.35 14.83
N THR A 78 -4.12 2.20 13.54
CA THR A 78 -3.79 3.35 12.69
C THR A 78 -4.99 4.27 12.52
N LEU A 79 -6.17 3.71 12.22
CA LEU A 79 -7.41 4.48 12.09
C LEU A 79 -7.76 5.20 13.40
N GLU A 80 -7.63 4.53 14.55
CA GLU A 80 -7.84 5.15 15.86
C GLU A 80 -6.87 6.32 16.11
N LEU A 81 -5.58 6.11 15.84
CA LEU A 81 -4.52 7.10 16.05
C LEU A 81 -4.69 8.34 15.18
N ILE A 82 -5.08 8.14 13.92
CA ILE A 82 -5.40 9.26 13.02
C ILE A 82 -6.82 9.78 13.28
N GLY A 83 -7.66 9.10 14.07
CA GLY A 83 -9.00 9.59 14.42
C GLY A 83 -10.02 9.46 13.29
N LEU A 84 -9.87 8.44 12.45
CA LEU A 84 -10.88 8.00 11.48
C LEU A 84 -11.73 6.87 12.06
N PRO A 85 -13.01 6.77 11.66
CA PRO A 85 -13.83 5.64 12.04
C PRO A 85 -13.39 4.37 11.27
N LEU A 86 -13.72 3.19 11.81
CA LEU A 86 -13.28 1.90 11.23
C LEU A 86 -13.87 1.63 9.84
N ASP A 87 -15.06 2.16 9.58
CA ASP A 87 -15.80 2.09 8.31
C ASP A 87 -15.45 3.24 7.35
N ALA A 88 -14.40 4.02 7.64
CA ALA A 88 -13.99 5.15 6.81
C ALA A 88 -13.71 4.74 5.36
N LEU A 89 -13.16 3.54 5.14
CA LEU A 89 -12.83 3.07 3.80
C LEU A 89 -14.09 2.83 2.98
N GLU A 90 -15.07 2.14 3.56
CA GLU A 90 -16.36 1.82 2.95
C GLU A 90 -17.09 3.10 2.56
N ILE A 91 -17.18 4.07 3.49
CA ILE A 91 -17.80 5.38 3.24
C ILE A 91 -17.09 6.11 2.10
N LEU A 92 -15.75 6.11 2.06
CA LEU A 92 -14.98 6.76 0.99
C LEU A 92 -15.13 6.06 -0.37
N VAL A 93 -15.26 4.73 -0.38
CA VAL A 93 -15.48 3.94 -1.60
C VAL A 93 -16.85 4.29 -2.21
N ASP A 94 -17.87 4.43 -1.36
CA ASP A 94 -19.22 4.86 -1.73
C ASP A 94 -19.28 6.34 -2.17
N GLY A 95 -18.17 7.07 -2.02
CA GLY A 95 -18.04 8.48 -2.42
C GLY A 95 -18.61 9.45 -1.40
N GLU A 96 -18.92 8.96 -0.21
CA GLU A 96 -19.44 9.75 0.89
C GLU A 96 -18.32 10.44 1.67
N GLU A 97 -18.72 11.43 2.47
CA GLU A 97 -17.82 12.28 3.23
C GLU A 97 -17.56 11.69 4.62
N VAL A 98 -16.29 11.50 4.98
CA VAL A 98 -15.89 10.95 6.28
C VAL A 98 -15.49 12.06 7.24
N GLN A 99 -16.21 12.15 8.36
CA GLN A 99 -15.89 13.07 9.44
C GLN A 99 -14.62 12.63 10.19
N TYR A 100 -13.64 13.53 10.25
CA TYR A 100 -12.33 13.29 10.84
C TYR A 100 -12.24 13.93 12.23
N ARG A 101 -11.79 13.18 13.25
CA ARG A 101 -11.80 13.65 14.65
C ARG A 101 -10.96 14.90 14.88
N TYR A 102 -9.85 15.08 14.15
CA TYR A 102 -8.87 16.15 14.41
C TYR A 102 -8.90 17.31 13.41
N GLY A 103 -9.93 17.44 12.55
CA GLY A 103 -9.92 18.45 11.49
C GLY A 103 -11.07 18.40 10.50
N LYS A 104 -10.84 18.90 9.28
CA LYS A 104 -11.85 18.92 8.20
C LYS A 104 -12.13 17.51 7.68
N SER A 105 -13.33 17.36 7.17
CA SER A 105 -13.83 16.13 6.57
C SER A 105 -13.03 15.69 5.34
N LEU A 106 -12.90 14.37 5.17
CA LEU A 106 -12.26 13.76 4.01
C LEU A 106 -13.32 13.50 2.93
N ILE A 107 -13.04 13.95 1.72
CA ILE A 107 -13.83 13.69 0.52
C ILE A 107 -12.91 13.04 -0.51
N LYS A 108 -13.41 12.04 -1.23
CA LYS A 108 -12.70 11.43 -2.36
C LYS A 108 -12.26 12.54 -3.34
N SER A 109 -10.95 12.70 -3.52
CA SER A 109 -10.43 13.67 -4.48
C SER A 109 -10.63 13.14 -5.91
N LYS A 110 -10.84 14.05 -6.87
CA LYS A 110 -11.03 13.73 -8.30
C LYS A 110 -9.91 12.89 -8.92
N CYS A 111 -8.75 12.78 -8.26
CA CYS A 111 -7.64 11.94 -8.73
C CYS A 111 -8.02 10.44 -8.81
N PHE A 112 -9.03 9.99 -8.08
CA PHE A 112 -9.48 8.59 -8.09
C PHE A 112 -10.64 8.30 -9.06
N GLU A 113 -11.18 9.31 -9.76
CA GLU A 113 -12.29 9.09 -10.72
C GLU A 113 -11.85 8.32 -11.97
N ASN A 114 -10.55 8.26 -12.27
CA ASN A 114 -9.99 7.62 -13.47
C ASN A 114 -9.19 6.33 -13.21
N SER A 115 -9.18 5.79 -11.98
CA SER A 115 -8.35 4.61 -11.64
C SER A 115 -9.14 3.38 -11.24
N MET A 116 -10.39 3.28 -11.69
CA MET A 116 -11.20 2.07 -11.49
C MET A 116 -11.84 1.67 -12.82
N ILE A 117 -11.02 1.05 -13.67
CA ILE A 117 -11.24 -0.13 -14.54
C ILE A 117 -9.85 -0.61 -14.95
#